data_AF-A0A0L6J2U8-F1
#
_entry.id   AF-A0A0L6J2U8-F1
#
_cell.length_a   1.000
_cell.length_b   1.000
_cell.length_c   1.000
_cell.angle_alpha   90.00
_cell.angle_beta   90.00
_cell.angle_gamma   90.00
#
_symmetry.space_group_name_H-M   'P 1'
#
loop_
_entity.id
_entity.type
_entity.pdbx_description
1 polymer ?
#
loop_
_entity_poly.entity_id
_entity_poly.type
_entity_poly.pdbx_seq_one_letter_code
_entity_poly.pdbx_strand_id
1 'polypeptide(L)'
;MVKFERRGCPWCKVWDKEIGPIYPKTDIGKRAPLRRVDLDAGIPPGLTLKRPILYTPTFVLIEGGAEVDRIEGYPGEEFFWGRAERLLKQLPASP
;
A
#
# COMPACT_ATOMS: atom_id res chain seq x y z
N MET A 1 -4.66 3.13 2.11
CA MET A 1 -3.51 2.52 1.42
C MET A 1 -4.00 1.39 0.54
N VAL A 2 -3.50 1.24 -0.68
CA VAL A 2 -3.86 0.14 -1.58
C VAL A 2 -2.62 -0.72 -1.86
N LYS A 3 -2.64 -1.98 -1.41
CA LYS A 3 -1.63 -2.99 -1.74
C LYS A 3 -2.02 -3.66 -3.05
N PHE A 4 -1.19 -3.50 -4.07
CA PHE A 4 -1.25 -4.23 -5.32
C PHE A 4 -0.37 -5.46 -5.25
N GLU A 5 -0.92 -6.59 -5.64
CA GLU A 5 -0.27 -7.89 -5.59
C GLU A 5 -0.67 -8.76 -6.80
N ARG A 6 0.04 -9.88 -6.98
CA ARG A 6 -0.27 -10.91 -7.97
C ARG A 6 -0.23 -12.27 -7.32
N ARG A 7 -0.90 -13.24 -7.95
CA ARG A 7 -0.81 -14.63 -7.52
C ARG A 7 0.65 -15.10 -7.54
N GLY A 8 1.06 -15.77 -6.46
CA GLY A 8 2.41 -16.34 -6.35
C GLY A 8 3.50 -15.37 -5.88
N CYS A 9 3.20 -14.08 -5.66
CA CYS A 9 4.16 -13.12 -5.15
C CYS A 9 4.70 -13.51 -3.75
N PRO A 10 5.99 -13.90 -3.61
CA PRO A 10 6.52 -14.37 -2.33
C PRO A 10 6.58 -13.22 -1.30
N TRP A 11 7.06 -12.05 -1.70
CA TRP A 11 7.17 -10.88 -0.83
C TRP A 11 5.81 -10.36 -0.36
N CYS A 12 4.76 -10.54 -1.15
CA CYS A 12 3.39 -10.20 -0.75
C CYS A 12 2.94 -11.07 0.43
N LYS A 13 3.27 -12.38 0.41
CA LYS A 13 2.99 -13.32 1.50
C LYS A 13 3.82 -13.03 2.74
N VAL A 14 5.09 -12.66 2.58
CA VAL A 14 5.94 -12.25 3.71
C VAL A 14 5.33 -11.02 4.40
N TRP A 15 4.97 -9.99 3.62
CA TRP A 15 4.30 -8.80 4.18
C TRP A 15 2.97 -9.15 4.87
N ASP A 16 2.15 -10.03 4.29
CA ASP A 16 0.87 -10.43 4.91
C ASP A 16 1.06 -11.20 6.21
N LYS A 17 2.17 -11.91 6.40
CA LYS A 17 2.48 -12.63 7.63
C LYS A 17 3.01 -11.68 8.71
N GLU A 18 3.94 -10.81 8.35
CA GLU A 18 4.65 -9.94 9.30
C GLU A 18 3.84 -8.69 9.66
N ILE A 19 3.35 -7.99 8.64
CA ILE A 19 2.74 -6.67 8.79
C ILE A 19 1.22 -6.75 8.76
N GLY A 20 0.65 -7.61 7.93
CA GLY A 20 -0.80 -7.72 7.70
C GLY A 20 -1.66 -7.73 8.98
N PRO A 21 -1.35 -8.54 10.01
CA PRO A 21 -2.12 -8.62 11.26
C PRO A 21 -1.93 -7.41 12.18
N ILE A 22 -0.82 -6.69 12.02
CA ILE A 22 -0.42 -5.54 12.85
C ILE A 22 -0.99 -4.25 12.25
N TYR A 23 -0.92 -4.09 10.92
CA TYR A 23 -1.31 -2.89 10.19
C TYR A 23 -2.63 -2.24 10.65
N PRO A 24 -3.79 -2.94 10.71
CA PRO A 24 -5.05 -2.30 11.11
C PRO A 24 -5.08 -1.83 12.57
N LYS A 25 -4.14 -2.27 13.40
CA LYS A 25 -4.05 -1.89 14.83
C LYS A 25 -3.22 -0.63 15.04
N THR A 26 -2.42 -0.22 14.06
CA THR A 26 -1.55 0.95 14.14
C THR A 26 -2.27 2.22 13.72
N ASP A 27 -1.74 3.38 14.11
CA ASP A 27 -2.31 4.67 13.67
C ASP A 27 -2.13 4.89 12.17
N ILE A 28 -1.09 4.30 11.57
CA ILE A 28 -0.88 4.28 10.12
C ILE A 28 -2.06 3.56 9.45
N GLY A 29 -2.43 2.37 9.93
CA GLY A 29 -3.52 1.59 9.35
C GLY A 29 -4.91 2.17 9.63
N LYS A 30 -5.08 2.89 10.76
CA LYS A 30 -6.31 3.66 11.02
C LYS A 30 -6.44 4.85 10.08
N ARG A 31 -5.36 5.61 9.86
CA ARG A 31 -5.35 6.79 8.98
C ARG A 31 -5.44 6.42 7.50
N ALA A 32 -4.82 5.31 7.10
CA ALA A 32 -4.89 4.80 5.75
C ALA A 32 -5.22 3.30 5.72
N PRO A 33 -6.51 2.94 5.90
CA PRO A 33 -6.98 1.56 5.86
C PRO A 33 -6.48 0.81 4.63
N LEU A 34 -6.10 -0.45 4.82
CA LEU A 34 -5.53 -1.27 3.76
C LEU A 34 -6.64 -1.84 2.88
N ARG A 35 -6.53 -1.62 1.58
CA ARG A 35 -7.28 -2.35 0.54
C ARG A 35 -6.31 -3.18 -0.29
N ARG A 36 -6.70 -4.40 -0.66
CA ARG A 36 -5.92 -5.28 -1.52
C ARG A 36 -6.49 -5.29 -2.94
N VAL A 37 -5.61 -5.32 -3.93
CA VAL A 37 -5.96 -5.41 -5.35
C VAL A 37 -5.08 -6.47 -6.01
N ASP A 38 -5.71 -7.49 -6.58
CA ASP A 38 -5.05 -8.45 -7.44
C ASP A 38 -4.92 -7.86 -8.85
N LEU A 39 -3.68 -7.64 -9.30
CA LEU A 39 -3.40 -7.11 -10.63
C LEU A 39 -3.85 -8.06 -11.75
N ASP A 40 -3.94 -9.36 -11.48
CA ASP A 40 -4.40 -10.35 -12.46
C ASP A 40 -5.92 -10.22 -12.71
N ALA A 41 -6.66 -9.62 -11.77
CA ALA A 41 -8.08 -9.29 -11.91
C ALA A 41 -8.32 -7.88 -12.50
N GLY A 42 -7.25 -7.14 -12.81
CA GLY A 42 -7.30 -5.78 -13.35
C GLY A 42 -7.33 -4.67 -12.28
N ILE A 43 -7.16 -3.43 -12.73
CA ILE A 43 -7.19 -2.25 -11.85
C ILE A 43 -8.66 -1.83 -11.63
N PRO A 44 -9.11 -1.70 -10.37
CA PRO A 44 -10.47 -1.23 -10.08
C PRO A 44 -10.74 0.15 -10.69
N PRO A 45 -11.97 0.41 -11.19
CA PRO A 45 -12.34 1.72 -11.70
C PRO A 45 -12.24 2.79 -10.60
N GLY A 46 -12.01 4.03 -11.00
CA GLY A 46 -11.91 5.18 -10.08
C GLY A 46 -10.55 5.34 -9.39
N LEU A 47 -9.53 4.57 -9.78
CA LEU A 47 -8.14 4.77 -9.36
C LEU A 47 -7.31 5.40 -10.47
N THR A 48 -6.75 6.57 -10.20
CA THR A 48 -5.78 7.22 -11.09
C THR A 48 -4.37 7.01 -10.55
N LEU A 49 -3.61 6.13 -11.20
CA LEU A 49 -2.20 5.88 -10.85
C LEU A 49 -1.29 6.82 -11.64
N LYS A 50 -0.22 7.33 -11.00
CA LYS A 50 0.79 8.18 -11.64
C LYS A 50 1.59 7.44 -12.71
N ARG A 51 1.76 6.12 -12.53
CA ARG A 51 2.46 5.21 -13.45
C ARG A 51 1.99 3.77 -13.25
N PRO A 52 2.21 2.85 -14.21
CA PRO A 52 1.86 1.44 -14.06
C PRO A 52 2.47 0.79 -12.81
N ILE A 53 1.86 -0.29 -12.33
CA ILE A 53 2.42 -1.14 -11.27
C ILE A 53 3.28 -2.21 -11.95
N LEU A 54 4.60 -2.13 -11.77
CA LEU A 54 5.56 -3.07 -12.36
C LEU A 54 6.08 -4.11 -11.36
N TYR A 55 6.01 -3.81 -10.06
CA TYR A 55 6.54 -4.64 -8.98
C TYR A 55 5.45 -5.00 -7.98
N THR A 56 5.57 -6.17 -7.36
CA THR A 56 4.66 -6.61 -6.29
C THR A 56 5.46 -7.10 -5.07
N PRO A 57 5.06 -6.73 -3.84
CA PRO A 57 3.93 -5.86 -3.51
C PRO A 57 4.24 -4.39 -3.85
N THR A 58 3.24 -3.62 -4.27
CA THR A 58 3.32 -2.15 -4.32
C THR A 58 2.21 -1.57 -3.47
N PHE A 59 2.55 -0.64 -2.57
CA PHE A 59 1.61 0.03 -1.68
C PHE A 59 1.42 1.46 -2.16
N VAL A 60 0.23 1.78 -2.64
CA VAL A 60 -0.09 3.11 -3.17
C VAL A 60 -0.97 3.83 -2.17
N LEU A 61 -0.53 5.03 -1.77
CA LEU A 61 -1.36 5.95 -1.02
C LEU A 61 -2.30 6.66 -2.01
N ILE A 62 -3.60 6.53 -1.78
CA ILE A 62 -4.64 7.13 -2.61
C ILE A 62 -5.37 8.16 -1.78
N GLU A 63 -5.56 9.36 -2.33
CA GLU A 63 -6.36 10.44 -1.77
C GLU A 63 -7.29 10.98 -2.86
N GLY A 64 -8.60 11.10 -2.58
CA GLY A 64 -9.57 11.54 -3.59
C GLY A 64 -9.62 10.71 -4.88
N GLY A 65 -9.23 9.42 -4.83
CA GLY A 65 -9.17 8.54 -6.00
C GLY A 65 -7.89 8.66 -6.84
N ALA A 66 -6.99 9.57 -6.49
CA ALA A 66 -5.70 9.74 -7.17
C ALA A 66 -4.53 9.26 -6.30
N GLU A 67 -3.51 8.72 -6.96
CA GLU A 67 -2.25 8.38 -6.31
C GLU A 67 -1.52 9.63 -5.80
N VAL A 68 -1.24 9.62 -4.50
CA VAL A 68 -0.36 10.59 -3.84
C VAL A 68 1.09 10.19 -4.07
N ASP A 69 1.47 8.98 -3.64
CA ASP A 69 2.81 8.40 -3.77
C ASP A 69 2.76 6.90 -3.39
N ARG A 70 3.86 6.16 -3.53
CA ARG A 70 3.90 4.70 -3.35
C ARG A 70 5.18 4.15 -2.71
N ILE A 71 5.07 2.91 -2.22
CA ILE A 71 6.19 2.05 -1.82
C ILE A 71 6.21 0.86 -2.77
N GLU A 72 7.36 0.57 -3.38
CA GLU A 72 7.54 -0.59 -4.25
C GLU A 72 8.44 -1.62 -3.57
N GLY A 73 7.96 -2.86 -3.51
CA GLY A 73 8.62 -3.97 -2.84
C GLY A 73 8.44 -3.99 -1.33
N TYR A 74 9.00 -5.03 -0.72
CA TYR A 74 9.03 -5.21 0.73
C TYR A 74 10.36 -5.84 1.14
N PRO A 75 11.39 -5.02 1.45
CA PRO A 75 12.69 -5.52 1.90
C PRO A 75 12.70 -5.90 3.39
N GLY A 76 11.70 -5.48 4.17
CA GLY A 76 11.59 -5.76 5.60
C GLY A 76 10.71 -4.75 6.33
N GLU A 77 10.41 -5.06 7.60
CA GLU A 77 9.47 -4.33 8.45
C GLU A 77 9.88 -2.86 8.67
N GLU A 78 11.11 -2.61 9.11
CA GLU A 78 11.58 -1.25 9.43
C GLU A 78 11.51 -0.32 8.22
N PHE A 79 11.87 -0.83 7.04
CA PHE A 79 11.76 -0.10 5.78
C PHE A 79 10.31 0.23 5.44
N PHE A 80 9.40 -0.73 5.64
CA PHE A 80 7.99 -0.50 5.35
C PHE A 80 7.41 0.60 6.24
N TRP A 81 7.61 0.51 7.56
CA TRP A 81 7.05 1.49 8.50
C TRP A 81 7.61 2.89 8.27
N GLY A 82 8.93 3.05 8.15
CA GLY A 82 9.53 4.36 7.90
C GLY A 82 9.06 5.01 6.60
N ARG A 83 8.82 4.22 5.55
CA ARG A 83 8.27 4.73 4.28
C ARG A 83 6.77 5.04 4.40
N ALA A 84 6.00 4.21 5.09
CA ALA A 84 4.57 4.42 5.31
C ALA A 84 4.31 5.72 6.09
N GLU A 85 5.10 6.00 7.13
CA GLU A 85 5.03 7.26 7.86
C GLU A 85 5.32 8.47 6.96
N ARG A 86 6.34 8.39 6.11
CA ARG A 86 6.66 9.45 5.15
C ARG A 86 5.55 9.69 4.14
N LEU A 87 4.90 8.63 3.65
CA LEU A 87 3.74 8.75 2.78
C LEU A 87 2.58 9.48 3.47
N LEU A 88 2.27 9.11 4.72
CA LEU A 88 1.15 9.73 5.44
C LEU A 88 1.38 11.21 5.78
N LYS A 89 2.63 11.67 5.86
CA LYS A 89 2.93 13.10 6.01
C LYS A 89 2.52 13.93 4.78
N GLN A 90 2.25 13.29 3.63
CA GLN A 90 1.76 13.95 2.42
C GLN A 90 0.23 14.10 2.40
N LEU A 91 -0.49 13.39 3.27
CA LEU A 91 -1.93 13.60 3.43
C LEU A 91 -2.18 14.90 4.21
N PRO A 92 -3.26 15.63 3.89
CA PRO A 92 -3.72 16.72 4.75
C PRO A 92 -3.93 16.21 6.18
N ALA A 93 -3.76 17.11 7.16
CA ALA A 93 -4.13 16.80 8.53
C ALA A 93 -5.60 16.36 8.55
N SER A 94 -5.91 15.28 9.28
CA SER A 94 -7.30 14.92 9.50
C SER A 94 -8.03 16.11 10.13
N PRO A 95 -9.20 16.50 9.62
CA PRO A 95 -9.99 17.58 10.21
C PRO A 95 -10.42 17.26 11.65
#